data_AF-A0A932KFH1-F1
#
_entry.id   AF-A0A932KFH1-F1
#
_cell.length_a   1.000
_cell.length_b   1.000
_cell.length_c   1.000
_cell.angle_alpha   90.00
_cell.angle_beta   90.00
_cell.angle_gamma   90.00
#
_symmetry.space_group_name_H-M   'P 1'
#
loop_
_entity.id
_entity.type
_entity.pdbx_description
1 polymer ?
#
loop_
_entity_poly.entity_id
_entity_poly.type
_entity_poly.pdbx_seq_one_letter_code
_entity_poly.pdbx_strand_id
1 'polypeptide(L)'
;MDKDIQMLNAEFGAAVYDAQVLELSIELILSLLDKTIRPNESVPGIEGFFSVYADKPLGQLVGLLKQRISVKDSDAELLKQALNARNHLVHGFFKRDDRLKAAFTFDGITTLINGIKNVRKQKTKGSSSWYDYMNYTILQQPIR
;
A
#
# COMPACT_ATOMS: atom_id res chain seq x y z
N MET A 1 0.76 29.00 9.09
CA MET A 1 1.39 27.92 9.87
C MET A 1 0.40 26.81 10.18
N ASP A 2 -0.68 27.04 10.95
CA ASP A 2 -1.68 25.99 11.25
C ASP A 2 -2.30 25.35 10.00
N LYS A 3 -2.70 26.17 9.02
CA LYS A 3 -3.27 25.67 7.76
C LYS A 3 -2.26 24.84 6.95
N ASP A 4 -0.98 25.23 6.97
CA ASP A 4 0.07 24.56 6.19
C ASP A 4 0.39 23.18 6.78
N ILE A 5 0.45 23.09 8.12
CA ILE A 5 0.61 21.82 8.83
C ILE A 5 -0.61 20.92 8.61
N GLN A 6 -1.83 21.47 8.61
CA GLN A 6 -3.04 20.72 8.27
C GLN A 6 -2.98 20.15 6.85
N MET A 7 -2.50 20.92 5.88
CA MET A 7 -2.31 20.44 4.50
C MET A 7 -1.26 19.34 4.41
N LEU A 8 -0.15 19.47 5.14
CA LEU A 8 0.87 18.42 5.23
C LEU A 8 0.30 17.13 5.81
N ASN A 9 -0.44 17.23 6.92
CA ASN A 9 -1.07 16.08 7.57
C ASN A 9 -2.15 15.45 6.69
N ALA A 10 -2.92 16.24 5.95
CA ALA A 10 -3.92 15.74 5.02
C ALA A 10 -3.27 14.94 3.88
N GLU A 11 -2.19 15.45 3.28
CA GLU A 11 -1.46 14.76 2.21
C GLU A 11 -0.76 13.51 2.72
N PHE A 12 -0.17 13.56 3.92
CA PHE A 12 0.43 12.38 4.55
C PHE A 12 -0.63 11.32 4.87
N GLY A 13 -1.75 11.72 5.47
CA GLY A 13 -2.87 10.85 5.78
C GLY A 13 -3.45 10.18 4.53
N ALA A 14 -3.58 10.91 3.43
CA ALA A 14 -3.98 10.33 2.14
C ALA A 14 -2.97 9.29 1.64
N ALA A 15 -1.67 9.55 1.76
CA ALA A 15 -0.63 8.59 1.36
C ALA A 15 -0.65 7.31 2.21
N VAL A 16 -0.88 7.43 3.53
CA VAL A 16 -1.02 6.29 4.45
C VAL A 16 -2.31 5.52 4.15
N TYR A 17 -3.40 6.21 3.86
CA TYR A 17 -4.66 5.59 3.47
C TYR A 17 -4.50 4.74 2.20
N ASP A 18 -3.85 5.27 1.17
CA ASP A 18 -3.58 4.50 -0.07
C ASP A 18 -2.83 3.20 0.25
N ALA A 19 -1.85 3.26 1.17
CA ALA A 19 -1.06 2.10 1.58
C ALA A 19 -1.89 1.07 2.36
N GLN A 20 -2.81 1.53 3.21
CA GLN A 20 -3.72 0.67 3.94
C GLN A 20 -4.70 -0.04 3.00
N VAL A 21 -5.21 0.66 1.98
CA VAL A 21 -6.08 0.07 0.96
C VAL A 21 -5.37 -1.07 0.22
N LEU A 22 -4.08 -0.91 -0.10
CA LEU A 22 -3.26 -1.97 -0.69
C LEU A 22 -3.15 -3.20 0.23
N GLU A 23 -2.88 -3.00 1.52
CA GLU A 23 -2.80 -4.07 2.52
C GLU A 23 -4.12 -4.84 2.57
N LEU A 24 -5.23 -4.15 2.80
CA LEU A 24 -6.58 -4.73 2.86
C LEU A 24 -6.97 -5.47 1.56
N SER A 25 -6.56 -4.94 0.40
CA SER A 25 -6.83 -5.59 -0.89
C SER A 25 -6.11 -6.93 -1.01
N ILE A 26 -4.86 -7.02 -0.55
CA ILE A 26 -4.11 -8.28 -0.58
C ILE A 26 -4.67 -9.27 0.44
N GLU A 27 -5.04 -8.81 1.63
CA GLU A 27 -5.71 -9.66 2.64
C GLU A 27 -6.99 -10.29 2.10
N LEU A 28 -7.81 -9.48 1.42
CA LEU A 28 -9.04 -9.96 0.79
C LEU A 28 -8.74 -11.03 -0.27
N ILE A 29 -7.76 -10.79 -1.16
CA ILE A 29 -7.38 -11.75 -2.19
C ILE A 29 -6.87 -13.05 -1.57
N LEU A 30 -5.99 -12.97 -0.56
CA LEU A 30 -5.49 -14.15 0.14
C LEU A 30 -6.61 -14.95 0.80
N SER A 31 -7.58 -14.27 1.41
CA SER A 31 -8.74 -14.88 2.04
C SER A 31 -9.64 -15.59 1.02
N LEU A 32 -9.88 -14.96 -0.13
CA LEU A 32 -10.64 -15.57 -1.22
C LEU A 32 -9.94 -16.80 -1.79
N LEU A 33 -8.61 -16.74 -1.98
CA LEU A 33 -7.80 -17.87 -2.46
C LEU A 33 -7.82 -19.06 -1.50
N ASP A 34 -7.75 -18.83 -0.20
CA ASP A 34 -7.83 -19.92 0.77
C ASP A 34 -9.19 -20.62 0.72
N LYS A 35 -10.27 -19.85 0.55
CA LYS A 35 -11.62 -20.42 0.41
C LYS A 35 -11.76 -21.28 -0.85
N THR A 36 -11.17 -20.88 -1.98
CA THR A 36 -11.17 -21.69 -3.20
C THR A 36 -10.28 -22.92 -3.11
N ILE A 37 -9.11 -22.81 -2.47
CA ILE A 37 -8.16 -23.93 -2.33
C ILE A 37 -8.64 -24.95 -1.29
N ARG A 38 -9.36 -24.51 -0.24
CA ARG A 38 -9.82 -25.36 0.87
C ARG A 38 -11.33 -25.25 1.10
N PRO A 39 -12.16 -25.71 0.15
CA PRO A 39 -13.61 -25.50 0.19
C PRO A 39 -14.31 -26.24 1.33
N ASN A 40 -13.70 -27.30 1.89
CA ASN A 40 -14.27 -28.17 2.92
C ASN A 40 -13.68 -27.96 4.33
N GLU A 41 -12.68 -27.09 4.49
CA GLU A 41 -12.26 -26.71 5.84
C GLU A 41 -13.30 -25.75 6.42
N SER A 42 -13.52 -25.82 7.74
CA SER A 42 -14.31 -24.84 8.48
C SER A 42 -13.61 -23.49 8.37
N VAL A 43 -13.84 -22.81 7.27
CA VAL A 43 -13.24 -21.52 7.04
C VAL A 43 -13.88 -20.55 8.03
N PRO A 44 -13.11 -19.82 8.86
CA PRO A 44 -13.68 -18.75 9.66
C PRO A 44 -14.52 -17.86 8.73
N GLY A 45 -15.66 -17.36 9.22
CA GLY A 45 -16.42 -16.35 8.48
C GLY A 45 -15.52 -15.16 8.09
N ILE A 46 -16.00 -14.25 7.24
CA ILE A 46 -15.23 -13.08 6.77
C ILE A 46 -14.46 -12.40 7.93
N GLU A 47 -15.08 -12.32 9.11
CA GLU A 47 -14.51 -11.77 10.35
C GLU A 47 -13.26 -12.52 10.87
N GLY A 48 -13.21 -13.84 10.78
CA GLY A 48 -12.06 -14.64 11.22
C GLY A 48 -10.98 -14.85 10.15
N PHE A 49 -11.22 -14.37 8.92
CA PHE A 49 -10.23 -14.40 7.85
C PHE A 49 -9.32 -13.20 7.86
N PHE A 50 -9.90 -12.01 8.07
CA PHE A 50 -9.12 -10.80 8.28
C PHE A 50 -8.19 -10.99 9.50
N SER A 51 -8.61 -11.70 10.56
CA SER A 51 -7.74 -11.94 11.72
C SER A 51 -6.49 -12.78 11.43
N VAL A 52 -6.49 -13.64 10.40
CA VAL A 52 -5.29 -14.43 10.02
C VAL A 52 -4.21 -13.55 9.40
N TYR A 53 -4.62 -12.47 8.72
CA TYR A 53 -3.73 -11.61 7.95
C TYR A 53 -3.52 -10.21 8.52
N ALA A 54 -4.44 -9.72 9.38
CA ALA A 54 -4.48 -8.35 9.89
C ALA A 54 -3.19 -7.89 10.58
N ASP A 55 -2.50 -8.80 11.26
CA ASP A 55 -1.25 -8.46 11.97
C ASP A 55 0.01 -8.62 11.11
N LYS A 56 -0.14 -9.05 9.84
CA LYS A 56 1.01 -9.28 8.97
C LYS A 56 1.41 -7.99 8.25
N PRO A 57 2.70 -7.61 8.29
CA PRO A 57 3.17 -6.48 7.50
C PRO A 57 3.01 -6.77 6.00
N LEU A 58 2.75 -5.71 5.21
CA LEU A 58 2.55 -5.79 3.75
C LEU A 58 3.58 -6.67 3.02
N GLY A 59 4.85 -6.64 3.43
CA GLY A 59 5.89 -7.46 2.81
C GLY A 59 5.64 -8.98 2.98
N GLN A 60 5.12 -9.40 4.13
CA GLN A 60 4.72 -10.80 4.35
C GLN A 60 3.48 -11.15 3.53
N LEU A 61 2.50 -10.24 3.46
CA LEU A 61 1.28 -10.43 2.65
C LEU A 61 1.62 -10.61 1.16
N VAL A 62 2.52 -9.77 0.62
CA VAL A 62 3.01 -9.91 -0.76
C VAL A 62 3.75 -11.24 -0.97
N GLY A 63 4.55 -11.67 0.00
CA GLY A 63 5.24 -12.96 -0.04
C GLY A 63 4.26 -14.14 -0.12
N LEU A 64 3.22 -14.13 0.72
CA LEU A 64 2.15 -15.13 0.72
C LEU A 64 1.38 -15.13 -0.60
N LEU A 65 1.09 -13.95 -1.15
CA LEU A 65 0.37 -13.82 -2.42
C LEU A 65 1.17 -14.47 -3.56
N LYS A 66 2.48 -14.19 -3.64
CA LYS A 66 3.38 -14.78 -4.65
C LYS A 66 3.52 -16.30 -4.54
N GLN A 67 3.25 -16.88 -3.37
CA GLN A 67 3.26 -18.34 -3.19
C GLN A 67 1.95 -19.00 -3.68
N ARG A 68 0.84 -18.24 -3.73
CA ARG A 68 -0.50 -18.78 -4.06
C ARG A 68 -0.92 -18.53 -5.50
N ILE A 69 -0.40 -17.49 -6.12
CA ILE A 69 -0.72 -17.14 -7.52
C ILE A 69 0.56 -16.97 -8.35
N SER A 70 0.46 -17.31 -9.63
CA SER A 70 1.50 -16.96 -10.60
C SER A 70 1.43 -15.47 -10.90
N VAL A 71 2.30 -14.69 -10.27
CA VAL A 71 2.44 -13.25 -10.51
C VAL A 71 3.44 -13.04 -11.66
N LYS A 72 3.07 -12.28 -12.70
CA LYS A 72 4.01 -11.92 -13.77
C LYS A 72 5.15 -11.08 -13.21
N ASP A 73 6.33 -11.14 -13.80
CA ASP A 73 7.50 -10.38 -13.34
C ASP A 73 7.25 -8.86 -13.29
N SER A 74 6.48 -8.34 -14.25
CA SER A 74 6.02 -6.95 -14.24
C SER A 74 5.27 -6.64 -12.95
N ASP A 75 4.28 -7.46 -12.62
CA ASP A 75 3.34 -7.24 -11.52
C ASP A 75 4.05 -7.44 -10.17
N ALA A 76 5.00 -8.39 -10.12
CA ALA A 76 5.85 -8.67 -8.97
C ALA A 76 6.79 -7.50 -8.62
N GLU A 77 7.30 -6.80 -9.65
CA GLU A 77 8.10 -5.59 -9.48
C GLU A 77 7.24 -4.41 -9.06
N LEU A 78 6.00 -4.29 -9.56
CA LEU A 78 5.07 -3.25 -9.11
C LEU A 78 4.69 -3.41 -7.63
N LEU A 79 4.42 -4.64 -7.18
CA LEU A 79 4.18 -4.92 -5.75
C LEU A 79 5.40 -4.55 -4.88
N LYS A 80 6.61 -4.79 -5.39
CA LYS A 80 7.85 -4.42 -4.70
C LYS A 80 8.01 -2.89 -4.61
N GLN A 81 7.71 -2.18 -5.69
CA GLN A 81 7.72 -0.70 -5.70
C GLN A 81 6.70 -0.13 -4.72
N ALA A 82 5.48 -0.67 -4.70
CA ALA A 82 4.43 -0.26 -3.77
C ALA A 82 4.84 -0.52 -2.30
N LEU A 83 5.41 -1.70 -2.01
CA LEU A 83 5.95 -2.02 -0.69
C LEU A 83 7.05 -1.04 -0.25
N ASN A 84 7.98 -0.71 -1.15
CA ASN A 84 9.05 0.23 -0.88
C ASN A 84 8.51 1.65 -0.64
N ALA A 85 7.54 2.09 -1.43
CA ALA A 85 6.87 3.38 -1.27
C ALA A 85 6.15 3.46 0.09
N ARG A 86 5.39 2.42 0.46
CA ARG A 86 4.74 2.30 1.77
C ARG A 86 5.74 2.34 2.90
N ASN A 87 6.80 1.54 2.83
CA ASN A 87 7.83 1.52 3.87
C ASN A 87 8.54 2.87 4.00
N HIS A 88 8.81 3.54 2.88
CA HIS A 88 9.35 4.89 2.91
C HIS A 88 8.37 5.86 3.57
N LEU A 89 7.09 5.85 3.22
CA LEU A 89 6.08 6.75 3.80
C LEU A 89 5.90 6.53 5.30
N VAL A 90 5.63 5.29 5.71
CA VAL A 90 5.26 4.94 7.09
C VAL A 90 6.48 4.98 8.02
N HIS A 91 7.64 4.50 7.56
CA HIS A 91 8.80 4.31 8.43
C HIS A 91 9.94 5.26 8.14
N GLY A 92 10.04 5.84 6.95
CA GLY A 92 11.24 6.57 6.51
C GLY A 92 11.06 8.07 6.32
N PHE A 93 9.85 8.52 6.00
CA PHE A 93 9.67 9.83 5.37
C PHE A 93 10.07 10.96 6.30
N PHE A 94 9.69 10.90 7.58
CA PHE A 94 10.03 11.89 8.59
C PHE A 94 11.24 11.52 9.46
N LYS A 95 11.88 10.37 9.25
CA LYS A 95 13.03 9.94 10.09
C LYS A 95 14.30 10.76 9.89
N ARG A 96 14.36 11.62 8.87
CA ARG A 96 15.52 12.49 8.65
C ARG A 96 15.32 13.82 9.35
N ASP A 97 16.32 14.25 10.11
CA ASP A 97 16.30 15.50 10.88
C ASP A 97 16.00 16.74 10.03
N ASP A 98 16.46 16.77 8.78
CA ASP A 98 16.20 17.86 7.83
C ASP A 98 14.70 17.98 7.48
N ARG A 99 13.98 16.87 7.41
CA ARG A 99 12.54 16.85 7.11
C ARG A 99 11.68 17.22 8.32
N LEU A 100 12.11 16.85 9.52
CA LEU A 100 11.45 17.32 10.76
C LEU A 100 11.62 18.83 10.91
N LYS A 101 12.83 19.35 10.67
CA LYS A 101 13.09 20.80 10.67
C LYS A 101 12.29 21.54 9.59
N ALA A 102 12.18 20.94 8.39
CA ALA A 102 11.39 21.50 7.30
C ALA A 102 9.90 21.68 7.65
N ALA A 103 9.34 20.82 8.51
CA ALA A 103 7.94 20.90 8.93
C ALA A 103 7.58 22.16 9.74
N PHE A 104 8.59 22.92 10.21
CA PHE A 104 8.40 24.18 10.94
C PHE A 104 8.51 25.43 10.07
N THR A 105 8.70 25.28 8.76
CA THR A 105 8.84 26.42 7.82
C THR A 105 7.86 26.28 6.67
N PHE A 106 7.38 27.40 6.13
CA PHE A 106 6.42 27.38 5.01
C PHE A 106 7.00 26.70 3.76
N ASP A 107 8.23 27.06 3.36
CA ASP A 107 8.90 26.46 2.20
C ASP A 107 9.23 24.98 2.43
N GLY A 108 9.61 24.63 3.66
CA GLY A 108 9.84 23.24 4.05
C GLY A 108 8.58 22.40 4.00
N ILE A 109 7.44 22.90 4.50
CA ILE A 109 6.13 22.24 4.40
C ILE A 109 5.77 21.99 2.93
N THR A 110 5.93 23.01 2.07
CA THR A 110 5.67 22.86 0.63
C THR A 110 6.56 21.78 0.00
N THR A 111 7.83 21.73 0.39
CA THR A 111 8.77 20.69 -0.06
C THR A 111 8.35 19.30 0.40
N LEU A 112 7.89 19.16 1.65
CA LEU A 112 7.40 17.88 2.20
C LEU A 112 6.13 17.40 1.49
N ILE A 113 5.15 18.29 1.27
CA ILE A 113 3.93 17.98 0.52
C ILE A 113 4.27 17.47 -0.89
N ASN A 114 5.17 18.17 -1.60
CA ASN A 114 5.61 17.75 -2.92
C ASN A 114 6.35 16.40 -2.88
N GLY A 115 7.16 16.17 -1.85
CA GLY A 115 7.80 14.88 -1.60
C GLY A 115 6.79 13.74 -1.46
N ILE A 116 5.75 13.93 -0.64
CA ILE A 116 4.68 12.94 -0.45
C ILE A 116 3.94 12.69 -1.77
N LYS A 117 3.56 13.76 -2.48
CA LYS A 117 2.90 13.67 -3.80
C LYS A 117 3.75 12.90 -4.80
N ASN A 118 5.06 13.11 -4.81
CA ASN A 118 5.96 12.39 -5.71
C ASN A 118 6.02 10.90 -5.39
N VAL A 119 6.01 10.51 -4.11
CA VAL A 119 5.95 9.10 -3.72
C VAL A 119 4.61 8.48 -4.15
N ARG A 120 3.48 9.17 -3.94
CA ARG A 120 2.15 8.71 -4.39
C ARG A 120 2.06 8.60 -5.92
N LYS A 121 2.69 9.53 -6.65
CA LYS A 121 2.74 9.59 -8.12
C LYS A 121 3.84 8.72 -8.74
N GLN A 122 4.61 7.94 -7.98
CA GLN A 122 5.57 7.01 -8.58
C GLN A 122 4.82 6.09 -9.55
N LYS A 123 5.03 6.34 -10.83
CA LYS A 123 4.33 5.67 -11.93
C LYS A 123 4.82 4.23 -11.99
N THR A 124 3.91 3.31 -11.83
CA THR A 124 4.07 1.92 -12.21
C THR A 124 3.93 1.84 -13.73
N LYS A 125 4.84 1.13 -14.41
CA LYS A 125 4.89 1.06 -15.88
C LYS A 125 3.52 0.65 -16.43
N GLY A 126 2.78 1.57 -17.06
CA GLY A 126 1.46 1.32 -17.67
C GLY A 126 0.24 1.87 -16.91
N SER A 127 0.38 2.49 -15.73
CA SER A 127 -0.73 3.13 -15.02
C SER A 127 -0.33 4.47 -14.37
N SER A 128 -1.33 5.30 -14.08
CA SER A 128 -1.12 6.66 -13.54
C SER A 128 -0.50 6.68 -12.14
N SER A 129 -0.66 5.61 -11.35
CA SER A 129 -0.01 5.32 -10.06
C SER A 129 -0.11 3.83 -9.71
N TRP A 130 0.60 3.38 -8.66
CA TRP A 130 0.45 2.02 -8.10
C TRP A 130 -0.97 1.76 -7.55
N TYR A 131 -1.66 2.80 -7.09
CA TYR A 131 -3.05 2.73 -6.64
C TYR A 131 -3.99 2.43 -7.82
N ASP A 132 -3.77 3.09 -8.96
CA ASP A 132 -4.52 2.83 -10.19
C ASP A 132 -4.23 1.42 -10.72
N TYR A 133 -2.98 0.98 -10.64
CA TYR A 133 -2.61 -0.37 -11.08
C TYR A 133 -3.36 -1.46 -10.30
N MET A 134 -3.42 -1.34 -8.97
CA MET A 134 -4.13 -2.28 -8.10
C MET A 134 -5.63 -2.37 -8.44
N ASN A 135 -6.27 -1.21 -8.57
CA ASN A 135 -7.71 -1.12 -8.83
C ASN A 135 -8.10 -1.65 -10.21
N TYR A 136 -7.27 -1.45 -11.22
CA TYR A 136 -7.59 -1.84 -12.61
C TYR A 136 -7.04 -3.21 -13.03
N THR A 137 -5.89 -3.65 -12.49
CA THR A 137 -5.17 -4.83 -13.03
C THR A 137 -5.30 -6.07 -12.18
N ILE A 138 -5.27 -5.94 -10.85
CA ILE A 138 -5.30 -7.11 -9.95
C ILE A 138 -6.74 -7.52 -9.65
N LEU A 139 -7.63 -6.56 -9.39
CA LEU A 139 -9.04 -6.83 -9.08
C LEU A 139 -9.88 -7.31 -10.28
N GLN A 140 -9.37 -7.20 -11.51
CA GLN A 140 -10.07 -7.63 -12.72
C GLN A 140 -9.55 -8.95 -13.32
N GLN A 141 -8.55 -9.61 -12.72
CA GLN A 141 -8.15 -10.91 -13.24
C GLN A 141 -9.16 -11.98 -12.85
N PRO A 142 -9.60 -12.83 -13.79
CA PRO A 142 -10.47 -13.95 -13.46
C PRO A 142 -9.72 -14.88 -12.50
N ILE A 143 -10.34 -15.12 -11.35
CA ILE A 143 -9.93 -16.17 -10.41
C ILE A 143 -10.10 -17.49 -11.17
N ARG A 144 -8.99 -18.18 -11.44
CA ARG A 144 -9.00 -19.53 -12.03
C ARG A 144 -9.39 -20.56 -10.99
#